data_AF-A0A1A9HUP0-F1
#
_entry.id   AF-A0A1A9HUP0-F1
#
_cell.length_a   1.000
_cell.length_b   1.000
_cell.length_c   1.000
_cell.angle_alpha   90.00
_cell.angle_beta   90.00
_cell.angle_gamma   90.00
#
_symmetry.space_group_name_H-M   'P 1'
#
loop_
_entity.id
_entity.type
_entity.pdbx_description
1 polymer ?
#
loop_
_entity_poly.entity_id
_entity_poly.type
_entity_poly.pdbx_seq_one_letter_code
_entity_poly.pdbx_strand_id
1 'polypeptide(L)'
;MGLSSDFQSKFSGHKSRRRAAENARSYVDGWKAAHVYPFKDDPRNPVEVVERQVFDIVAANVARYLPDFDDAKSPSKAFQLRMLRHAVEKSPDELQRILSEVIGLPKHTQDELAELLRDVSLSAIINSARVVADRLLFLKGLEAILFDPEPRKRLKERSQLHRLVAQNTWLFGDQFTLSVDDQSLTEVLRKHKKLLDEDIVIDTPVRHVSQERGIVDLMLSKASRRHRANSLSHLVVELKAPRVKIDADEVSQIERYAASVMADERFRNVDVQWQFWAIGDELGTFAKFRLARDDGEIMRNDNVSVFLKTWAQMIDENRARLQFFQEKLAYQVDKGASLEHLQTNYGRYLEGVLDAPTSTNRSRVKSSAFPPTP
;
A
#
# COMPACT_ATOMS: atom_id res chain seq x y z
N MET A 1 -45.60 1.65 15.06
CA MET A 1 -45.36 1.11 13.70
C MET A 1 -43.89 1.33 13.35
N GLY A 2 -43.02 0.33 13.43
CA GLY A 2 -41.58 0.54 13.28
C GLY A 2 -40.71 -0.71 13.08
N LEU A 3 -41.29 -1.79 12.53
CA LEU A 3 -40.59 -3.07 12.29
C LEU A 3 -40.29 -3.32 10.79
N SER A 4 -40.17 -2.27 9.97
CA SER A 4 -40.25 -2.43 8.50
C SER A 4 -38.90 -2.48 7.77
N SER A 5 -37.86 -1.73 8.15
CA SER A 5 -36.66 -1.58 7.30
C SER A 5 -35.68 -2.76 7.36
N ASP A 6 -35.41 -3.31 8.55
CA ASP A 6 -34.50 -4.47 8.71
C ASP A 6 -35.12 -5.77 8.20
N PHE A 7 -36.43 -5.90 8.34
CA PHE A 7 -37.19 -7.00 7.76
C PHE A 7 -37.20 -6.88 6.23
N GLN A 8 -37.42 -5.67 5.68
CA GLN A 8 -37.35 -5.41 4.24
C GLN A 8 -35.95 -5.61 3.64
N SER A 9 -34.87 -5.27 4.36
CA SER A 9 -33.49 -5.49 3.92
C SER A 9 -33.13 -6.97 3.83
N LYS A 10 -33.41 -7.74 4.90
CA LYS A 10 -33.22 -9.20 4.90
C LYS A 10 -34.16 -9.90 3.91
N PHE A 11 -35.42 -9.47 3.78
CA PHE A 11 -36.34 -9.97 2.76
C PHE A 11 -35.94 -9.59 1.34
N SER A 12 -35.35 -8.42 1.12
CA SER A 12 -34.87 -7.95 -0.19
C SER A 12 -33.66 -8.77 -0.65
N GLY A 13 -32.70 -9.00 0.25
CA GLY A 13 -31.57 -9.91 0.00
C GLY A 13 -32.02 -11.36 -0.25
N HIS A 14 -32.99 -11.86 0.51
CA HIS A 14 -33.57 -13.19 0.28
C HIS A 14 -34.39 -13.29 -1.01
N LYS A 15 -35.22 -12.29 -1.33
CA LYS A 15 -36.00 -12.22 -2.58
C LYS A 15 -35.10 -12.06 -3.80
N SER A 16 -34.04 -11.25 -3.72
CA SER A 16 -33.06 -11.07 -4.80
C SER A 16 -32.31 -12.37 -5.07
N ARG A 17 -31.83 -13.06 -4.03
CA ARG A 17 -31.23 -14.39 -4.17
C ARG A 17 -32.22 -15.43 -4.69
N ARG A 18 -33.49 -15.42 -4.25
CA ARG A 18 -34.53 -16.33 -4.77
C ARG A 18 -34.85 -16.06 -6.24
N ARG A 19 -35.00 -14.80 -6.64
CA ARG A 19 -35.20 -14.41 -8.05
C ARG A 19 -33.98 -14.70 -8.91
N ALA A 20 -32.77 -14.51 -8.39
CA ALA A 20 -31.54 -14.88 -9.09
C ALA A 20 -31.46 -16.39 -9.28
N ALA A 21 -31.81 -17.18 -8.26
CA ALA A 21 -31.86 -18.64 -8.34
C ALA A 21 -32.98 -19.16 -9.26
N GLU A 22 -34.17 -18.56 -9.23
CA GLU A 22 -35.30 -18.90 -10.12
C GLU A 22 -34.97 -18.56 -11.58
N ASN A 23 -34.35 -17.40 -11.85
CA ASN A 23 -33.89 -17.03 -13.19
C ASN A 23 -32.73 -17.91 -13.66
N ALA A 24 -31.76 -18.21 -12.77
CA ALA A 24 -30.65 -19.09 -13.09
C ALA A 24 -31.13 -20.48 -13.51
N ARG A 25 -32.16 -21.02 -12.86
CA ARG A 25 -32.80 -22.29 -13.26
C ARG A 25 -33.29 -22.25 -14.70
N SER A 26 -33.97 -21.18 -15.13
CA SER A 26 -34.47 -21.07 -16.51
C SER A 26 -33.33 -21.12 -17.56
N TYR A 27 -32.20 -20.47 -17.30
CA TYR A 27 -31.03 -20.52 -18.20
C TYR A 27 -30.36 -21.90 -18.18
N VAL A 28 -30.17 -22.45 -16.98
CA VAL A 28 -29.54 -23.76 -16.77
C VAL A 28 -30.32 -24.88 -17.45
N ASP A 29 -31.64 -24.85 -17.36
CA ASP A 29 -32.51 -25.84 -18.01
C ASP A 29 -32.39 -25.75 -19.54
N GLY A 30 -32.31 -24.53 -20.09
CA GLY A 30 -32.03 -24.30 -21.50
C GLY A 30 -30.66 -24.85 -21.94
N TRP A 31 -29.62 -24.69 -21.12
CA TRP A 31 -28.29 -25.22 -21.42
C TRP A 31 -28.19 -26.73 -21.32
N LYS A 32 -28.95 -27.34 -20.39
CA LYS A 32 -29.09 -28.80 -20.30
C LYS A 32 -29.78 -29.35 -21.54
N ALA A 33 -30.89 -28.74 -21.95
CA ALA A 33 -31.61 -29.11 -23.17
C ALA A 33 -30.73 -28.98 -24.43
N ALA A 34 -29.94 -27.90 -24.52
CA ALA A 34 -29.00 -27.67 -25.62
C ALA A 34 -27.69 -28.49 -25.53
N HIS A 35 -27.52 -29.32 -24.49
CA HIS A 35 -26.31 -30.14 -24.26
C HIS A 35 -25.01 -29.33 -24.17
N VAL A 36 -25.10 -28.07 -23.73
CA VAL A 36 -23.95 -27.17 -23.54
C VAL A 36 -23.56 -26.98 -22.07
N TYR A 37 -24.39 -27.47 -21.14
CA TYR A 37 -24.14 -27.36 -19.70
C TYR A 37 -22.88 -28.15 -19.26
N PRO A 38 -21.96 -27.56 -18.46
CA PRO A 38 -20.64 -28.17 -18.22
C PRO A 38 -20.59 -29.35 -17.24
N PHE A 39 -21.63 -29.55 -16.42
CA PHE A 39 -21.71 -30.66 -15.46
C PHE A 39 -22.63 -31.75 -16.01
N LYS A 40 -22.06 -32.90 -16.36
CA LYS A 40 -22.79 -34.01 -16.99
C LYS A 40 -23.30 -35.04 -15.99
N ASP A 41 -22.52 -35.27 -14.94
CA ASP A 41 -22.81 -36.29 -13.93
C ASP A 41 -23.54 -35.68 -12.74
N ASP A 42 -24.09 -36.51 -11.85
CA ASP A 42 -24.64 -36.04 -10.57
C ASP A 42 -23.52 -35.58 -9.60
N PRO A 43 -23.80 -34.62 -8.71
CA PRO A 43 -22.79 -34.11 -7.78
C PRO A 43 -22.33 -35.22 -6.83
N ARG A 44 -21.02 -35.42 -6.69
CA ARG A 44 -20.45 -36.54 -5.93
C ARG A 44 -20.32 -36.25 -4.44
N ASN A 45 -20.27 -34.96 -4.06
CA ASN A 45 -20.09 -34.54 -2.68
C ASN A 45 -20.73 -33.17 -2.41
N PRO A 46 -20.89 -32.74 -1.14
CA PRO A 46 -21.49 -31.45 -0.80
C PRO A 46 -20.75 -30.23 -1.34
N VAL A 47 -19.43 -30.34 -1.57
CA VAL A 47 -18.63 -29.24 -2.15
C VAL A 47 -19.00 -29.03 -3.61
N GLU A 48 -19.13 -30.11 -4.38
CA GLU A 48 -19.53 -30.08 -5.79
C GLU A 48 -20.96 -29.54 -5.96
N VAL A 49 -21.85 -29.76 -4.98
CA VAL A 49 -23.18 -29.12 -4.94
C VAL A 49 -23.06 -27.59 -4.85
N VAL A 50 -22.17 -27.09 -3.99
CA VAL A 50 -21.95 -25.65 -3.82
C VAL A 50 -21.28 -25.05 -5.05
N GLU A 51 -20.26 -25.70 -5.61
CA GLU A 51 -19.59 -25.26 -6.85
C GLU A 51 -20.57 -25.12 -8.02
N ARG A 52 -21.48 -26.08 -8.19
CA ARG A 52 -22.52 -26.03 -9.22
C ARG A 52 -23.51 -24.88 -8.98
N GLN A 53 -23.92 -24.64 -7.74
CA GLN A 53 -24.80 -23.52 -7.42
C GLN A 53 -24.14 -22.16 -7.69
N VAL A 54 -22.86 -22.02 -7.34
CA VAL A 54 -22.08 -20.81 -7.65
C VAL A 54 -21.95 -20.65 -9.15
N PHE A 55 -21.59 -21.72 -9.87
CA PHE A 55 -21.53 -21.71 -11.32
C PHE A 55 -22.84 -21.28 -11.95
N ASP A 56 -23.98 -21.86 -11.55
CA ASP A 56 -25.29 -21.55 -12.11
C ASP A 56 -25.65 -20.07 -11.97
N ILE A 57 -25.39 -19.50 -10.78
CA ILE A 57 -25.64 -18.09 -10.51
C ILE A 57 -24.72 -17.20 -11.37
N VAL A 58 -23.43 -17.53 -11.44
CA VAL A 58 -22.46 -16.74 -12.20
C VAL A 58 -22.77 -16.82 -13.70
N ALA A 59 -22.98 -18.03 -14.22
CA ALA A 59 -23.26 -18.29 -15.62
C ALA A 59 -24.55 -17.59 -16.07
N ALA A 60 -25.61 -17.66 -15.28
CA ALA A 60 -26.89 -17.04 -15.63
C ALA A 60 -26.80 -15.52 -15.66
N ASN A 61 -25.96 -14.93 -14.79
CA ASN A 61 -25.68 -13.51 -14.85
C ASN A 61 -24.81 -13.14 -16.06
N VAL A 62 -23.77 -13.92 -16.37
CA VAL A 62 -22.93 -13.70 -17.55
C VAL A 62 -23.76 -13.74 -18.83
N ALA A 63 -24.64 -14.73 -18.97
CA ALA A 63 -25.53 -14.88 -20.12
C ALA A 63 -26.50 -13.70 -20.30
N ARG A 64 -26.92 -13.06 -19.20
CA ARG A 64 -27.80 -11.88 -19.24
C ARG A 64 -27.09 -10.64 -19.78
N TYR A 65 -25.80 -10.49 -19.49
CA TYR A 65 -25.06 -9.26 -19.76
C TYR A 65 -24.10 -9.35 -20.94
N LEU A 66 -23.77 -10.55 -21.45
CA LEU A 66 -23.08 -10.67 -22.73
C LEU A 66 -24.09 -10.54 -23.89
N PRO A 67 -23.92 -9.55 -24.78
CA PRO A 67 -24.61 -9.55 -26.07
C PRO A 67 -24.30 -10.85 -26.83
N ASP A 68 -25.30 -11.37 -27.54
CA ASP A 68 -25.18 -12.55 -28.42
C ASP A 68 -24.77 -13.85 -27.71
N PHE A 69 -24.74 -13.91 -26.37
CA PHE A 69 -24.46 -15.16 -25.66
C PHE A 69 -25.50 -16.22 -26.00
N ASP A 70 -26.77 -15.84 -26.02
CA ASP A 70 -27.84 -16.77 -26.36
C ASP A 70 -27.86 -17.16 -27.84
N ASP A 71 -27.43 -16.27 -28.72
CA ASP A 71 -27.35 -16.48 -30.17
C ASP A 71 -26.06 -17.18 -30.61
N ALA A 72 -25.09 -17.34 -29.71
CA ALA A 72 -23.85 -18.04 -29.98
C ALA A 72 -24.09 -19.51 -30.33
N LYS A 73 -23.42 -20.00 -31.38
CA LYS A 73 -23.45 -21.41 -31.79
C LYS A 73 -23.09 -22.34 -30.62
N SER A 74 -23.75 -23.49 -30.53
CA SER A 74 -23.62 -24.43 -29.41
C SER A 74 -22.18 -24.78 -29.01
N PRO A 75 -21.21 -24.98 -29.93
CA PRO A 75 -19.81 -25.25 -29.54
C PRO A 75 -19.14 -24.08 -28.80
N SER A 76 -19.41 -22.84 -29.22
CA SER A 76 -18.87 -21.62 -28.59
C SER A 76 -19.50 -21.38 -27.22
N LYS A 77 -20.82 -21.53 -27.11
CA LYS A 77 -21.55 -21.45 -25.83
C LYS A 77 -21.04 -22.49 -24.83
N ALA A 78 -20.85 -23.74 -25.27
CA ALA A 78 -20.29 -24.80 -24.44
C ALA A 78 -18.84 -24.52 -24.02
N PHE A 79 -18.01 -23.93 -24.89
CA PHE A 79 -16.64 -23.55 -24.55
C PHE A 79 -16.59 -22.44 -23.49
N GLN A 80 -17.38 -21.39 -23.65
CA GLN A 80 -17.48 -20.29 -22.69
C GLN A 80 -17.97 -20.77 -21.31
N LEU A 81 -19.00 -21.62 -21.28
CA LEU A 81 -19.50 -22.23 -20.04
C LEU A 81 -18.45 -23.13 -19.38
N ARG A 82 -17.65 -23.90 -20.15
CA ARG A 82 -16.54 -24.69 -19.60
C ARG A 82 -15.41 -23.84 -19.02
N MET A 83 -15.09 -22.70 -19.64
CA MET A 83 -14.12 -21.75 -19.10
C MET A 83 -14.59 -21.11 -17.80
N LEU A 84 -15.86 -20.74 -17.74
CA LEU A 84 -16.48 -20.23 -16.52
C LEU A 84 -16.48 -21.30 -15.41
N ARG A 85 -16.80 -22.55 -15.73
CA ARG A 85 -16.72 -23.68 -14.79
C ARG A 85 -15.30 -23.81 -14.22
N HIS A 86 -14.28 -23.82 -15.09
CA HIS A 86 -12.90 -23.94 -14.64
C HIS A 86 -12.46 -22.77 -13.74
N ALA A 87 -12.95 -21.56 -14.02
CA ALA A 87 -12.69 -20.40 -13.18
C ALA A 87 -13.37 -20.51 -11.80
N VAL A 88 -14.60 -21.02 -11.74
CA VAL A 88 -15.33 -21.28 -10.49
C VAL A 88 -14.68 -22.41 -9.69
N GLU A 89 -14.21 -23.48 -10.31
CA GLU A 89 -13.57 -24.62 -9.63
C GLU A 89 -12.23 -24.24 -8.98
N LYS A 90 -11.48 -23.30 -9.56
CA LYS A 90 -10.16 -22.93 -9.02
C LYS A 90 -10.23 -21.95 -7.85
N SER A 91 -11.14 -20.98 -7.90
CA SER A 91 -11.31 -19.98 -6.83
C SER A 91 -12.76 -19.45 -6.82
N PRO A 92 -13.73 -20.24 -6.30
CA PRO A 92 -15.15 -19.89 -6.37
C PRO A 92 -15.48 -18.61 -5.59
N ASP A 93 -14.91 -18.45 -4.39
CA ASP A 93 -15.20 -17.30 -3.52
C ASP A 93 -14.64 -15.98 -4.07
N GLU A 94 -13.42 -16.01 -4.61
CA GLU A 94 -12.75 -14.82 -5.16
C GLU A 94 -13.44 -14.35 -6.45
N LEU A 95 -13.74 -15.29 -7.36
CA LEU A 95 -14.46 -14.99 -8.59
C LEU A 95 -15.87 -14.49 -8.31
N GLN A 96 -16.59 -15.14 -7.39
CA GLN A 96 -17.92 -14.71 -6.99
C GLN A 96 -17.90 -13.29 -6.41
N ARG A 97 -16.92 -12.98 -5.56
CA ARG A 97 -16.74 -11.63 -5.01
C ARG A 97 -16.50 -10.60 -6.12
N ILE A 98 -15.51 -10.83 -6.99
CA ILE A 98 -15.17 -9.89 -8.07
C ILE A 98 -16.37 -9.64 -8.98
N LEU A 99 -17.05 -10.70 -9.43
CA LEU A 99 -18.21 -10.56 -10.31
C LEU A 99 -19.39 -9.88 -9.61
N SER A 100 -19.62 -10.17 -8.32
CA SER A 100 -20.69 -9.52 -7.56
C SER A 100 -20.44 -8.01 -7.39
N GLU A 101 -19.18 -7.61 -7.16
CA GLU A 101 -18.81 -6.19 -7.06
C GLU A 101 -19.02 -5.48 -8.40
N VAL A 102 -18.53 -6.05 -9.51
CA VAL A 102 -18.65 -5.43 -10.85
C VAL A 102 -20.10 -5.39 -11.34
N ILE A 103 -20.85 -6.49 -11.19
CA ILE A 103 -22.24 -6.59 -11.64
C ILE A 103 -23.18 -5.77 -10.72
N GLY A 104 -22.82 -5.64 -9.44
CA GLY A 104 -23.57 -4.85 -8.46
C GLY A 104 -23.41 -3.34 -8.63
N LEU A 105 -22.48 -2.88 -9.47
CA LEU A 105 -22.29 -1.45 -9.73
C LEU A 105 -23.56 -0.82 -10.34
N PRO A 106 -23.95 0.39 -9.91
CA PRO A 106 -24.96 1.18 -10.61
C PRO A 106 -24.60 1.40 -12.08
N LYS A 107 -25.60 1.53 -12.96
CA LYS A 107 -25.38 1.66 -14.41
C LYS A 107 -24.41 2.79 -14.78
N HIS A 108 -24.54 3.96 -14.15
CA HIS A 108 -23.61 5.08 -14.38
C HIS A 108 -22.16 4.72 -14.03
N THR A 109 -21.92 4.02 -12.91
CA THR A 109 -20.58 3.57 -12.50
C THR A 109 -20.03 2.47 -13.41
N GLN A 110 -20.90 1.61 -13.95
CA GLN A 110 -20.49 0.65 -14.99
C GLN A 110 -20.04 1.37 -16.26
N ASP A 111 -20.74 2.44 -16.65
CA ASP A 111 -20.40 3.23 -17.83
C ASP A 111 -19.08 4.00 -17.61
N GLU A 112 -18.85 4.57 -16.43
CA GLU A 112 -17.56 5.16 -16.02
C GLU A 112 -16.41 4.13 -16.05
N LEU A 113 -16.64 2.92 -15.52
CA LEU A 113 -15.65 1.84 -15.58
C LEU A 113 -15.35 1.45 -17.03
N ALA A 114 -16.37 1.33 -17.87
CA ALA A 114 -16.19 1.02 -19.28
C ALA A 114 -15.42 2.11 -20.03
N GLU A 115 -15.66 3.39 -19.71
CA GLU A 115 -14.91 4.52 -20.25
C GLU A 115 -13.44 4.50 -19.80
N LEU A 116 -13.16 4.31 -18.51
CA LEU A 116 -11.79 4.18 -17.98
C LEU A 116 -11.02 3.03 -18.64
N LEU A 117 -11.69 1.90 -18.89
CA LEU A 117 -11.09 0.72 -19.50
C LEU A 117 -10.77 0.89 -21.00
N ARG A 118 -11.24 1.95 -21.66
CA ARG A 118 -10.84 2.27 -23.04
C ARG A 118 -9.38 2.71 -23.12
N ASP A 119 -8.94 3.47 -22.12
CA ASP A 119 -7.64 4.15 -22.14
C ASP A 119 -6.63 3.51 -21.18
N VAL A 120 -7.10 2.79 -20.15
CA VAL A 120 -6.26 2.22 -19.09
C VAL A 120 -6.64 0.77 -18.83
N SER A 121 -5.64 -0.12 -18.67
CA SER A 121 -5.91 -1.52 -18.34
C SER A 121 -6.43 -1.66 -16.91
N LEU A 122 -7.34 -2.63 -16.69
CA LEU A 122 -7.85 -2.95 -15.34
C LEU A 122 -6.70 -3.24 -14.36
N SER A 123 -5.64 -3.92 -14.82
CA SER A 123 -4.45 -4.19 -14.02
C SER A 123 -3.75 -2.91 -13.54
N ALA A 124 -3.63 -1.89 -14.40
CA ALA A 124 -3.03 -0.62 -14.02
C ALA A 124 -3.88 0.16 -13.00
N ILE A 125 -5.21 0.12 -13.15
CA ILE A 125 -6.16 0.71 -12.17
C ILE A 125 -6.01 0.04 -10.81
N ILE A 126 -6.04 -1.31 -10.78
CA ILE A 126 -5.88 -2.09 -9.55
C ILE A 126 -4.53 -1.82 -8.90
N ASN A 127 -3.43 -1.81 -9.67
CA ASN A 127 -2.10 -1.54 -9.14
C ASN A 127 -2.01 -0.14 -8.54
N SER A 128 -2.62 0.86 -9.16
CA SER A 128 -2.64 2.24 -8.63
C SER A 128 -3.39 2.32 -7.29
N ALA A 129 -4.57 1.69 -7.20
CA ALA A 129 -5.33 1.63 -5.96
C ALA A 129 -4.58 0.85 -4.86
N ARG A 130 -3.92 -0.25 -5.23
CA ARG A 130 -3.10 -1.05 -4.32
C ARG A 130 -1.92 -0.25 -3.76
N VAL A 131 -1.20 0.51 -4.58
CA VAL A 131 -0.10 1.36 -4.12
C VAL A 131 -0.57 2.32 -3.02
N VAL A 132 -1.74 2.95 -3.18
CA VAL A 132 -2.28 3.83 -2.14
C VAL A 132 -2.65 3.04 -0.88
N ALA A 133 -3.36 1.92 -1.01
CA ALA A 133 -3.79 1.10 0.12
C ALA A 133 -2.61 0.57 0.94
N ASP A 134 -1.59 0.04 0.26
CA ASP A 134 -0.37 -0.48 0.88
C ASP A 134 0.38 0.64 1.64
N ARG A 135 0.46 1.83 1.07
CA ARG A 135 1.07 2.99 1.74
C ARG A 135 0.30 3.42 2.99
N LEU A 136 -1.03 3.40 2.95
CA LEU A 136 -1.88 3.70 4.11
C LEU A 136 -1.70 2.66 5.23
N LEU A 137 -1.70 1.36 4.88
CA LEU A 137 -1.39 0.27 5.81
C LEU A 137 0.01 0.43 6.40
N PHE A 138 1.00 0.74 5.56
CA PHE A 138 2.37 0.94 5.99
C PHE A 138 2.49 2.09 7.00
N LEU A 139 1.87 3.27 6.75
CA LEU A 139 1.90 4.38 7.72
C LEU A 139 1.30 3.99 9.05
N LYS A 140 0.17 3.28 9.03
CA LYS A 140 -0.52 2.88 10.26
C LYS A 140 0.26 1.83 11.03
N GLY A 141 0.89 0.91 10.32
CA GLY A 141 1.81 -0.08 10.91
C GLY A 141 3.07 0.57 11.47
N LEU A 142 3.66 1.52 10.73
CA LEU A 142 4.84 2.28 11.15
C LEU A 142 4.57 3.09 12.42
N GLU A 143 3.41 3.77 12.48
CA GLU A 143 2.91 4.45 13.68
C GLU A 143 2.84 3.49 14.88
N ALA A 144 2.25 2.30 14.68
CA ALA A 144 2.14 1.31 15.74
C ALA A 144 3.51 0.84 16.25
N ILE A 145 4.46 0.49 15.36
CA ILE A 145 5.78 0.01 15.80
C ILE A 145 6.65 1.10 16.46
N LEU A 146 6.46 2.37 16.09
CA LEU A 146 7.22 3.49 16.63
C LEU A 146 6.68 3.95 17.98
N PHE A 147 5.36 3.93 18.18
CA PHE A 147 4.73 4.55 19.35
C PHE A 147 4.13 3.55 20.36
N ASP A 148 3.84 2.31 19.99
CA ASP A 148 3.34 1.32 20.95
C ASP A 148 4.45 0.89 21.92
N PRO A 149 4.19 0.76 23.24
CA PRO A 149 5.23 0.55 24.25
C PRO A 149 6.12 -0.68 24.03
N GLU A 150 5.54 -1.80 23.60
CA GLU A 150 6.27 -3.07 23.43
C GLU A 150 7.09 -3.11 22.13
N PRO A 151 6.50 -2.87 20.94
CA PRO A 151 7.26 -2.75 19.69
C PRO A 151 8.37 -1.69 19.75
N ARG A 152 8.07 -0.49 20.28
CA ARG A 152 9.03 0.62 20.38
C ARG A 152 10.26 0.24 21.18
N LYS A 153 10.12 -0.61 22.21
CA LYS A 153 11.25 -1.08 23.00
C LYS A 153 12.16 -2.03 22.23
N ARG A 154 11.59 -2.82 21.32
CA ARG A 154 12.30 -3.88 20.60
C ARG A 154 12.81 -3.41 19.24
N LEU A 155 12.25 -2.32 18.71
CA LEU A 155 12.61 -1.76 17.42
C LEU A 155 14.05 -1.24 17.42
N LYS A 156 14.88 -1.88 16.61
CA LYS A 156 16.28 -1.48 16.37
C LYS A 156 16.34 -0.57 15.14
N GLU A 157 17.17 0.46 15.23
CA GLU A 157 17.39 1.44 14.17
C GLU A 157 17.87 0.77 12.88
N ARG A 158 19.09 0.24 12.86
CA ARG A 158 19.74 -0.23 11.63
C ARG A 158 19.16 -1.53 11.06
N SER A 159 18.95 -2.52 11.92
CA SER A 159 18.53 -3.85 11.47
C SER A 159 17.06 -3.89 11.06
N GLN A 160 16.25 -2.89 11.43
CA GLN A 160 14.79 -2.92 11.25
C GLN A 160 14.26 -1.59 10.69
N LEU A 161 14.33 -0.49 11.44
CA LEU A 161 13.74 0.79 11.03
C LEU A 161 14.33 1.29 9.69
N HIS A 162 15.65 1.30 9.54
CA HIS A 162 16.29 1.66 8.27
C HIS A 162 15.82 0.78 7.13
N ARG A 163 15.72 -0.54 7.34
CA ARG A 163 15.32 -1.48 6.28
C ARG A 163 13.88 -1.28 5.82
N LEU A 164 12.98 -0.93 6.75
CA LEU A 164 11.60 -0.59 6.41
C LEU A 164 11.53 0.70 5.58
N VAL A 165 12.24 1.73 6.01
CA VAL A 165 12.22 3.06 5.39
C VAL A 165 12.94 3.05 4.04
N ALA A 166 14.01 2.26 3.90
CA ALA A 166 14.74 2.05 2.64
C ALA A 166 13.85 1.49 1.53
N GLN A 167 12.89 0.64 1.87
CA GLN A 167 11.93 0.09 0.90
C GLN A 167 10.75 1.03 0.64
N ASN A 168 10.67 2.16 1.35
CA ASN A 168 9.55 3.09 1.36
C ASN A 168 10.01 4.55 1.24
N THR A 169 10.93 4.83 0.31
CA THR A 169 11.52 6.18 0.13
C THR A 169 10.50 7.27 -0.25
N TRP A 170 9.32 6.87 -0.72
CA TRP A 170 8.16 7.75 -0.93
C TRP A 170 7.73 8.50 0.34
N LEU A 171 8.10 8.00 1.54
CA LEU A 171 7.93 8.70 2.81
C LEU A 171 8.52 10.10 2.79
N PHE A 172 9.61 10.32 2.06
CA PHE A 172 10.28 11.62 1.95
C PHE A 172 9.74 12.47 0.79
N GLY A 173 8.83 11.92 -0.01
CA GLY A 173 8.26 12.53 -1.21
C GLY A 173 8.22 11.54 -2.37
N ASP A 174 7.13 11.54 -3.14
CA ASP A 174 6.93 10.59 -4.25
C ASP A 174 8.06 10.65 -5.29
N GLN A 175 8.69 11.81 -5.44
CA GLN A 175 9.85 12.02 -6.30
C GLN A 175 11.07 11.14 -5.96
N PHE A 176 11.19 10.66 -4.73
CA PHE A 176 12.35 9.89 -4.27
C PHE A 176 12.15 8.38 -4.46
N THR A 177 10.97 7.97 -4.96
CA THR A 177 10.67 6.59 -5.37
C THR A 177 11.58 6.13 -6.52
N LEU A 178 11.94 7.04 -7.43
CA LEU A 178 12.82 6.81 -8.57
C LEU A 178 14.13 7.57 -8.32
N SER A 179 14.93 7.11 -7.36
CA SER A 179 16.24 7.70 -7.14
C SER A 179 17.18 7.36 -8.30
N VAL A 180 17.91 8.36 -8.81
CA VAL A 180 18.86 8.19 -9.91
C VAL A 180 20.22 7.75 -9.36
N ASP A 181 20.82 6.72 -9.98
CA ASP A 181 22.19 6.27 -9.72
C ASP A 181 23.20 7.41 -9.99
N ASP A 182 23.79 7.99 -8.94
CA ASP A 182 24.88 8.97 -9.07
C ASP A 182 26.17 8.44 -8.42
N GLN A 183 27.15 8.10 -9.28
CA GLN A 183 28.45 7.57 -8.85
C GLN A 183 29.28 8.63 -8.12
N SER A 184 29.21 9.90 -8.54
CA SER A 184 29.97 11.00 -7.93
C SER A 184 29.53 11.22 -6.49
N LEU A 185 28.22 11.10 -6.27
CA LEU A 185 27.57 11.18 -4.98
C LEU A 185 27.99 10.06 -4.03
N THR A 186 27.92 8.82 -4.51
CA THR A 186 28.30 7.62 -3.75
C THR A 186 29.73 7.71 -3.22
N GLU A 187 30.65 8.25 -4.02
CA GLU A 187 32.04 8.40 -3.62
C GLU A 187 32.27 9.52 -2.58
N VAL A 188 31.54 10.64 -2.65
CA VAL A 188 31.61 11.69 -1.62
C VAL A 188 31.08 11.18 -0.29
N LEU A 189 30.00 10.40 -0.31
CA LEU A 189 29.53 9.70 0.89
C LEU A 189 30.64 8.83 1.49
N ARG A 190 31.32 8.01 0.67
CA ARG A 190 32.38 7.09 1.14
C ARG A 190 33.53 7.85 1.79
N LYS A 191 33.90 9.00 1.21
CA LYS A 191 34.96 9.87 1.73
C LYS A 191 34.61 10.47 3.09
N HIS A 192 33.35 10.88 3.29
CA HIS A 192 32.91 11.59 4.49
C HIS A 192 32.17 10.72 5.52
N LYS A 193 32.13 9.40 5.29
CA LYS A 193 31.45 8.40 6.12
C LYS A 193 31.68 8.56 7.63
N LYS A 194 32.92 8.82 8.04
CA LYS A 194 33.32 8.95 9.46
C LYS A 194 32.61 10.07 10.23
N LEU A 195 32.00 11.04 9.53
CA LEU A 195 31.29 12.16 10.13
C LEU A 195 29.82 11.84 10.42
N LEU A 196 29.27 10.82 9.77
CA LEU A 196 27.93 10.31 10.04
C LEU A 196 28.01 9.14 11.03
N ASP A 197 28.91 8.16 10.83
CA ASP A 197 29.22 7.06 11.78
C ASP A 197 30.33 6.16 11.18
N GLU A 198 31.16 5.49 12.01
CA GLU A 198 32.24 4.61 11.52
C GLU A 198 31.72 3.30 10.88
N ASP A 199 30.51 2.88 11.26
CA ASP A 199 29.91 1.60 10.84
C ASP A 199 29.01 1.67 9.59
N ILE A 200 28.87 2.84 8.95
CA ILE A 200 27.96 3.03 7.81
C ILE A 200 28.32 2.14 6.62
N VAL A 201 27.36 1.41 6.06
CA VAL A 201 27.59 0.63 4.84
C VAL A 201 27.01 1.42 3.65
N ILE A 202 27.86 2.22 3.01
CA ILE A 202 27.49 2.97 1.81
C ILE A 202 27.53 2.01 0.63
N ASP A 203 26.37 1.45 0.26
CA ASP A 203 26.25 0.62 -0.93
C ASP A 203 25.58 1.34 -2.10
N THR A 204 25.95 0.84 -3.28
CA THR A 204 25.57 1.25 -4.63
C THR A 204 24.05 1.10 -4.83
N PRO A 205 23.43 1.81 -5.79
CA PRO A 205 21.98 2.01 -5.82
C PRO A 205 21.16 0.73 -5.86
N VAL A 206 20.06 0.74 -5.10
CA VAL A 206 19.05 -0.31 -5.10
C VAL A 206 18.33 -0.28 -6.45
N ARG A 207 18.88 -1.00 -7.43
CA ARG A 207 18.16 -1.36 -8.65
C ARG A 207 17.11 -2.40 -8.32
N HIS A 208 15.93 -1.91 -7.96
CA HIS A 208 14.71 -2.70 -7.92
C HIS A 208 14.70 -3.84 -6.88
N VAL A 209 13.49 -4.26 -6.53
CA VAL A 209 13.16 -5.29 -5.55
C VAL A 209 13.98 -6.56 -5.82
N SER A 210 14.65 -7.08 -4.80
CA SER A 210 15.54 -8.26 -4.81
C SER A 210 17.01 -7.97 -5.15
N GLN A 211 17.79 -7.58 -4.13
CA GLN A 211 19.01 -8.30 -3.74
C GLN A 211 19.50 -7.82 -2.36
N GLU A 212 19.98 -8.77 -1.57
CA GLU A 212 20.63 -8.53 -0.29
C GLU A 212 21.97 -7.82 -0.50
N ARG A 213 22.14 -6.61 0.06
CA ARG A 213 23.41 -6.05 0.60
C ARG A 213 23.23 -4.61 1.10
N GLY A 214 23.90 -4.29 2.21
CA GLY A 214 24.22 -2.94 2.70
C GLY A 214 23.16 -2.20 3.54
N ILE A 215 23.50 -1.84 4.78
CA ILE A 215 22.71 -0.92 5.64
C ILE A 215 23.07 0.51 5.25
N VAL A 216 22.15 1.23 4.62
CA VAL A 216 22.37 2.60 4.14
C VAL A 216 21.66 3.61 5.05
N ASP A 217 22.34 4.71 5.39
CA ASP A 217 21.69 5.99 5.69
C ASP A 217 21.03 6.47 4.39
N LEU A 218 19.77 6.86 4.44
CA LEU A 218 18.98 6.98 3.20
C LEU A 218 19.38 8.24 2.45
N MET A 219 20.25 8.08 1.46
CA MET A 219 20.53 9.11 0.50
C MET A 219 19.70 8.90 -0.77
N LEU A 220 19.00 9.95 -1.16
CA LEU A 220 18.01 9.96 -2.22
C LEU A 220 18.35 11.08 -3.19
N SER A 221 18.43 10.74 -4.46
CA SER A 221 18.75 11.69 -5.52
C SER A 221 17.56 11.85 -6.45
N LYS A 222 17.07 13.07 -6.57
CA LYS A 222 16.07 13.43 -7.57
C LYS A 222 16.70 14.34 -8.62
N ALA A 223 16.72 13.89 -9.87
CA ALA A 223 16.90 14.80 -10.99
C ALA A 223 15.56 15.49 -11.28
N SER A 224 15.49 16.81 -11.07
CA SER A 224 14.33 17.59 -11.45
C SER A 224 14.53 18.15 -12.86
N ARG A 225 13.84 17.59 -13.85
CA ARG A 225 13.78 18.18 -15.20
C ARG A 225 12.78 19.33 -15.21
N ARG A 226 13.16 20.48 -14.65
CA ARG A 226 12.36 21.72 -14.78
C ARG A 226 12.97 22.61 -15.84
N HIS A 227 12.60 22.36 -17.11
CA HIS A 227 12.73 23.27 -18.27
C HIS A 227 14.04 24.07 -18.50
N ARG A 228 15.15 23.72 -17.83
CA ARG A 228 16.53 24.18 -18.06
C ARG A 228 17.50 23.02 -17.73
N ALA A 229 18.80 23.25 -17.92
CA ALA A 229 19.87 22.30 -17.58
C ALA A 229 19.62 21.65 -16.22
N ASN A 230 19.93 20.36 -16.11
CA ASN A 230 19.61 19.46 -14.99
C ASN A 230 19.78 20.10 -13.60
N SER A 231 18.72 20.62 -12.98
CA SER A 231 18.73 20.95 -11.55
C SER A 231 18.63 19.65 -10.77
N LEU A 232 19.73 19.23 -10.16
CA LEU A 232 19.81 18.01 -9.37
C LEU A 232 19.49 18.36 -7.90
N SER A 233 18.74 17.51 -7.22
CA SER A 233 18.45 17.67 -5.79
C SER A 233 18.77 16.39 -5.06
N HIS A 234 19.64 16.49 -4.06
CA HIS A 234 20.01 15.39 -3.18
C HIS A 234 19.36 15.59 -1.81
N LEU A 235 18.88 14.50 -1.25
CA LEU A 235 18.38 14.40 0.10
C LEU A 235 19.21 13.35 0.83
N VAL A 236 19.85 13.72 1.93
CA VAL A 236 20.49 12.80 2.86
C VAL A 236 19.61 12.70 4.08
N VAL A 237 19.26 11.49 4.48
CA VAL A 237 18.45 11.24 5.68
C VAL A 237 19.26 10.42 6.67
N GLU A 238 19.51 11.02 7.82
CA GLU A 238 20.01 10.39 9.03
C GLU A 238 18.82 9.98 9.89
N LEU A 239 18.66 8.69 10.18
CA LEU A 239 17.61 8.21 11.08
C LEU A 239 18.21 7.89 12.44
N LYS A 240 17.47 8.19 13.50
CA LYS A 240 17.81 7.79 14.87
C LYS A 240 16.78 6.81 15.42
N ALA A 241 17.25 5.88 16.23
CA ALA A 241 16.39 4.96 16.96
C ALA A 241 15.30 5.72 17.73
N PRO A 242 14.09 5.17 17.91
CA PRO A 242 13.02 5.88 18.62
C PRO A 242 13.32 6.28 20.06
N ARG A 243 14.36 5.70 20.66
CA ARG A 243 14.82 6.00 22.02
C ARG A 243 15.86 7.12 22.08
N VAL A 244 16.48 7.45 20.95
CA VAL A 244 17.52 8.48 20.86
C VAL A 244 16.83 9.78 20.51
N LYS A 245 17.00 10.78 21.38
CA LYS A 245 16.52 12.15 21.12
C LYS A 245 17.53 12.82 20.20
N ILE A 246 17.04 13.59 19.24
CA ILE A 246 17.91 14.47 18.46
C ILE A 246 18.21 15.69 19.32
N ASP A 247 19.47 15.86 19.73
CA ASP A 247 19.90 17.03 20.48
C ASP A 247 21.26 17.55 19.98
N ALA A 248 22.07 18.19 20.83
CA ALA A 248 23.30 18.88 20.41
C ALA A 248 24.27 18.02 19.59
N ASP A 249 24.45 16.75 19.96
CA ASP A 249 25.39 15.85 19.29
C ASP A 249 24.92 15.48 17.88
N GLU A 250 23.64 15.11 17.72
CA GLU A 250 23.04 14.78 16.42
C GLU A 250 22.94 16.00 15.51
N VAL A 251 22.63 17.17 16.06
CA VAL A 251 22.63 18.44 15.32
C VAL A 251 24.04 18.75 14.81
N SER A 252 25.05 18.66 15.67
CA SER A 252 26.44 18.91 15.28
C SER A 252 26.92 17.89 14.23
N GLN A 253 26.51 16.63 14.37
CA GLN A 253 26.82 15.56 13.42
C GLN A 253 26.30 15.88 12.02
N ILE A 254 25.01 16.18 11.87
CA ILE A 254 24.41 16.45 10.56
C ILE A 254 24.92 17.76 9.94
N GLU A 255 25.19 18.80 10.74
CA GLU A 255 25.78 20.06 10.27
C GLU A 255 27.23 19.87 9.78
N ARG A 256 28.08 19.17 10.54
CA ARG A 256 29.46 18.85 10.12
C ARG A 256 29.47 18.04 8.84
N TYR A 257 28.50 17.14 8.70
CA TYR A 257 28.35 16.35 7.51
C TYR A 257 27.97 17.20 6.29
N ALA A 258 26.94 18.03 6.41
CA ALA A 258 26.53 18.97 5.37
C ALA A 258 27.68 19.87 4.93
N ALA A 259 28.44 20.44 5.88
CA ALA A 259 29.60 21.27 5.59
C ALA A 259 30.71 20.51 4.81
N SER A 260 30.91 19.23 5.13
CA SER A 260 31.95 18.42 4.49
C SER A 260 31.58 18.02 3.06
N VAL A 261 30.32 17.66 2.82
CA VAL A 261 29.79 17.42 1.47
C VAL A 261 29.92 18.67 0.61
N MET A 262 29.62 19.84 1.19
CA MET A 262 29.73 21.12 0.49
C MET A 262 31.14 21.58 0.19
N ALA A 263 32.12 21.14 0.97
CA ALA A 263 33.53 21.43 0.70
C ALA A 263 34.11 20.59 -0.44
N ASP A 264 33.44 19.49 -0.84
CA ASP A 264 33.92 18.58 -1.87
C ASP A 264 34.00 19.25 -3.24
N GLU A 265 35.13 19.07 -3.92
CA GLU A 265 35.44 19.75 -5.18
C GLU A 265 34.50 19.37 -6.32
N ARG A 266 33.90 18.18 -6.27
CA ARG A 266 33.02 17.65 -7.33
C ARG A 266 31.69 18.40 -7.41
N PHE A 267 31.32 19.07 -6.33
CA PHE A 267 30.07 19.82 -6.22
C PHE A 267 30.26 21.33 -6.25
N ARG A 268 31.49 21.80 -6.52
CA ARG A 268 31.76 23.23 -6.72
C ARG A 268 31.19 23.68 -8.06
N ASN A 269 30.43 24.77 -8.05
CA ASN A 269 29.88 25.43 -9.25
C ASN A 269 28.91 24.59 -10.10
N VAL A 270 28.30 23.55 -9.54
CA VAL A 270 27.19 22.82 -10.16
C VAL A 270 25.86 23.22 -9.52
N ASP A 271 24.81 23.32 -10.33
CA ASP A 271 23.44 23.65 -9.88
C ASP A 271 22.77 22.45 -9.20
N VAL A 272 23.25 22.16 -7.98
CA VAL A 272 22.80 21.04 -7.15
C VAL A 272 22.29 21.57 -5.82
N GLN A 273 21.06 21.20 -5.48
CA GLN A 273 20.42 21.52 -4.20
C GLN A 273 20.56 20.34 -3.23
N TRP A 274 20.95 20.61 -2.00
CA TRP A 274 21.19 19.62 -0.96
C TRP A 274 20.23 19.81 0.21
N GLN A 275 19.66 18.71 0.66
CA GLN A 275 18.86 18.66 1.87
C GLN A 275 19.42 17.58 2.78
N PHE A 276 19.61 17.89 4.06
CA PHE A 276 20.03 16.94 5.08
C PHE A 276 18.97 16.89 6.16
N TRP A 277 18.39 15.72 6.40
CA TRP A 277 17.33 15.52 7.38
C TRP A 277 17.85 14.61 8.48
N ALA A 278 17.79 15.07 9.73
CA ALA A 278 17.90 14.20 10.90
C ALA A 278 16.49 13.87 11.40
N ILE A 279 16.15 12.59 11.47
CA ILE A 279 14.80 12.12 11.84
C ILE A 279 14.85 11.23 13.06
N GLY A 280 14.08 11.60 14.07
CA GLY A 280 14.00 10.90 15.34
C GLY A 280 12.58 10.91 15.89
N ASP A 281 12.40 10.35 17.08
CA ASP A 281 11.09 10.35 17.73
C ASP A 281 10.83 11.66 18.48
N GLU A 282 11.87 12.22 19.11
CA GLU A 282 11.77 13.41 19.95
C GLU A 282 12.97 14.34 19.73
N LEU A 283 12.70 15.65 19.78
CA LEU A 283 13.73 16.69 19.78
C LEU A 283 14.06 17.12 21.22
N GLY A 284 15.34 17.17 21.54
CA GLY A 284 15.88 17.68 22.80
C GLY A 284 15.82 19.21 22.89
N THR A 285 16.28 19.76 24.01
CA THR A 285 16.15 21.19 24.31
C THR A 285 17.00 22.05 23.39
N PHE A 286 18.24 21.62 23.10
CA PHE A 286 19.13 22.35 22.20
C PHE A 286 18.63 22.28 20.76
N ALA A 287 18.19 21.10 20.31
CA ALA A 287 17.58 20.94 18.98
C ALA A 287 16.36 21.87 18.80
N LYS A 288 15.46 21.93 19.79
CA LYS A 288 14.31 22.86 19.77
C LYS A 288 14.72 24.32 19.73
N PHE A 289 15.76 24.70 20.48
CA PHE A 289 16.29 26.07 20.48
C PHE A 289 16.84 26.48 19.10
N ARG A 290 17.40 25.52 18.33
CA ARG A 290 17.94 25.78 16.99
C ARG A 290 16.87 25.95 15.91
N LEU A 291 15.63 25.52 16.14
CA LEU A 291 14.55 25.65 15.17
C LEU A 291 14.19 27.13 14.99
N ALA A 292 14.38 27.65 13.78
CA ALA A 292 13.98 29.03 13.45
C ALA A 292 12.47 29.15 13.20
N ARG A 293 11.84 28.05 12.77
CA ARG A 293 10.43 27.93 12.39
C ARG A 293 9.91 26.53 12.72
N ASP A 294 8.60 26.37 12.69
CA ASP A 294 7.92 25.07 12.92
C ASP A 294 8.09 24.06 11.76
N ASP A 295 8.80 24.44 10.68
CA ASP A 295 9.04 23.60 9.50
C ASP A 295 10.22 22.62 9.67
N GLY A 296 10.93 22.69 10.80
CA GLY A 296 12.06 21.83 11.11
C GLY A 296 13.41 22.35 10.61
N GLU A 297 13.47 23.49 9.91
CA GLU A 297 14.72 24.03 9.36
C GLU A 297 15.62 24.63 10.45
N ILE A 298 16.87 24.19 10.49
CA ILE A 298 17.90 24.71 11.41
C ILE A 298 19.05 25.44 10.71
N MET A 299 19.24 25.19 9.40
CA MET A 299 20.27 25.86 8.60
C MET A 299 19.81 25.95 7.14
N ARG A 300 20.02 27.12 6.52
CA ARG A 300 19.88 27.34 5.09
C ARG A 300 21.04 28.19 4.59
N ASN A 301 21.75 27.72 3.57
CA ASN A 301 22.82 28.47 2.91
C ASN A 301 22.86 28.13 1.42
N ASP A 302 22.64 29.11 0.55
CA ASP A 302 22.59 29.01 -0.92
C ASP A 302 21.89 27.77 -1.46
N ASN A 303 22.62 26.68 -1.63
CA ASN A 303 22.17 25.41 -2.19
C ASN A 303 22.10 24.26 -1.18
N VAL A 304 22.14 24.54 0.13
CA VAL A 304 22.05 23.56 1.22
C VAL A 304 21.00 23.96 2.24
N SER A 305 20.27 22.97 2.72
CA SER A 305 19.36 23.13 3.86
C SER A 305 19.45 21.92 4.78
N VAL A 306 19.36 22.15 6.10
CA VAL A 306 19.38 21.11 7.13
C VAL A 306 18.11 21.20 7.96
N PHE A 307 17.46 20.04 8.13
CA PHE A 307 16.19 19.90 8.80
C PHE A 307 16.27 18.88 9.93
N LEU A 308 15.59 19.17 11.03
CA LEU A 308 15.26 18.22 12.07
C LEU A 308 13.78 17.87 11.95
N LYS A 309 13.46 16.58 11.85
CA LYS A 309 12.08 16.10 11.74
C LYS A 309 11.79 15.02 12.77
N THR A 310 10.56 14.98 13.23
CA THR A 310 10.06 13.89 14.06
C THR A 310 9.31 12.86 13.22
N TRP A 311 9.28 11.61 13.67
CA TRP A 311 8.44 10.57 13.06
C TRP A 311 6.95 10.95 13.05
N ALA A 312 6.48 11.66 14.09
CA ALA A 312 5.13 12.18 14.14
C ALA A 312 4.84 13.15 12.98
N GLN A 313 5.73 14.13 12.74
CA GLN A 313 5.63 15.04 11.61
C GLN A 313 5.67 14.29 10.26
N MET A 314 6.61 13.35 10.11
CA MET A 314 6.73 12.55 8.88
C MET A 314 5.45 11.77 8.58
N ILE A 315 4.86 11.12 9.59
CA ILE A 315 3.62 10.35 9.42
C ILE A 315 2.46 11.27 9.09
N ASP A 316 2.34 12.42 9.76
CA ASP A 316 1.28 13.39 9.53
C ASP A 316 1.35 13.99 8.11
N GLU A 317 2.54 14.42 7.68
CA GLU A 317 2.79 14.93 6.32
C GLU A 317 2.43 13.91 5.23
N ASN A 318 2.74 12.63 5.45
CA ASN A 318 2.37 11.56 4.52
C ASN A 318 0.86 11.25 4.57
N ARG A 319 0.23 11.31 5.74
CA ARG A 319 -1.22 11.11 5.89
C ARG A 319 -1.97 12.21 5.16
N ALA A 320 -1.56 13.47 5.31
CA ALA A 320 -2.12 14.60 4.58
C ALA A 320 -1.97 14.42 3.05
N ARG A 321 -0.80 13.99 2.57
CA ARG A 321 -0.58 13.69 1.13
C ARG A 321 -1.51 12.60 0.60
N LEU A 322 -1.79 11.57 1.40
CA LEU A 322 -2.64 10.45 0.99
C LEU A 322 -4.13 10.65 1.29
N GLN A 323 -4.50 11.69 2.05
CA GLN A 323 -5.87 11.91 2.53
C GLN A 323 -6.88 11.93 1.40
N PHE A 324 -6.60 12.68 0.33
CA PHE A 324 -7.49 12.75 -0.84
C PHE A 324 -7.77 11.36 -1.42
N PHE A 325 -6.74 10.52 -1.56
CA PHE A 325 -6.90 9.17 -2.11
C PHE A 325 -7.59 8.23 -1.12
N GLN A 326 -7.32 8.37 0.18
CA GLN A 326 -8.00 7.60 1.23
C GLN A 326 -9.51 7.86 1.21
N GLU A 327 -9.92 9.12 1.13
CA GLU A 327 -11.32 9.53 1.06
C GLU A 327 -11.99 9.01 -0.22
N LYS A 328 -11.31 9.09 -1.37
CA LYS A 328 -11.84 8.58 -2.65
C LYS A 328 -11.94 7.06 -2.72
N LEU A 329 -11.02 6.33 -2.10
CA LEU A 329 -11.08 4.87 -2.00
C LEU A 329 -12.04 4.37 -0.93
N ALA A 330 -12.58 5.27 -0.08
CA ALA A 330 -13.34 4.92 1.12
C ALA A 330 -12.61 3.87 1.99
N TYR A 331 -11.28 3.91 2.00
CA TYR A 331 -10.46 2.87 2.60
C TYR A 331 -10.32 3.09 4.11
N GLN A 332 -10.84 2.15 4.89
CA GLN A 332 -10.68 2.14 6.34
C GLN A 332 -9.47 1.29 6.71
N VAL A 333 -8.45 1.95 7.27
CA VAL A 333 -7.22 1.31 7.72
C VAL A 333 -7.39 0.82 9.15
N ASP A 334 -7.32 -0.50 9.36
CA ASP A 334 -7.32 -1.11 10.69
C ASP A 334 -5.89 -1.40 11.18
N LYS A 335 -5.67 -1.29 12.50
CA LYS A 335 -4.35 -1.53 13.11
C LYS A 335 -3.90 -2.99 12.93
N GLY A 336 -4.80 -3.96 13.12
CA GLY A 336 -4.48 -5.38 12.95
C GLY A 336 -4.08 -5.71 11.52
N ALA A 337 -4.88 -5.25 10.55
CA ALA A 337 -4.56 -5.41 9.13
C ALA A 337 -3.22 -4.74 8.74
N SER A 338 -2.89 -3.60 9.36
CA SER A 338 -1.63 -2.89 9.12
C SER A 338 -0.42 -3.64 9.67
N LEU A 339 -0.54 -4.23 10.86
CA LEU A 339 0.52 -5.06 11.45
C LEU A 339 0.71 -6.37 10.68
N GLU A 340 -0.37 -7.00 10.23
CA GLU A 340 -0.33 -8.17 9.35
C GLU A 340 0.37 -7.83 8.03
N HIS A 341 0.00 -6.72 7.38
CA HIS A 341 0.66 -6.22 6.18
C HIS A 341 2.17 -6.03 6.40
N LEU A 342 2.58 -5.44 7.53
CA LEU A 342 3.99 -5.29 7.85
C LEU A 342 4.69 -6.65 8.06
N GLN A 343 4.06 -7.60 8.74
CA GLN A 343 4.60 -8.95 8.94
C GLN A 343 4.75 -9.70 7.62
N THR A 344 3.76 -9.64 6.73
CA THR A 344 3.81 -10.32 5.43
C THR A 344 4.91 -9.77 4.54
N ASN A 345 5.02 -8.44 4.45
CA ASN A 345 5.93 -7.80 3.49
C ASN A 345 7.34 -7.57 4.03
N TYR A 346 7.49 -7.41 5.35
CA TYR A 346 8.74 -7.06 6.01
C TYR A 346 9.10 -7.98 7.19
N GLY A 347 8.46 -9.14 7.32
CA GLY A 347 8.63 -10.06 8.45
C GLY A 347 10.08 -10.42 8.74
N ARG A 348 10.91 -10.60 7.70
CA ARG A 348 12.36 -10.85 7.83
C ARG A 348 13.14 -9.75 8.57
N TYR A 349 12.60 -8.54 8.66
CA TYR A 349 13.21 -7.41 9.37
C TYR A 349 12.55 -7.15 10.71
N LEU A 350 11.29 -7.55 10.88
CA LEU A 350 10.48 -7.30 12.06
C LEU A 350 10.48 -8.45 13.07
N GLU A 351 11.33 -9.46 12.85
CA GLU A 351 11.50 -10.56 13.79
C GLU A 351 11.86 -10.03 15.19
N GLY A 352 11.06 -10.45 16.19
CA GLY A 352 11.20 -10.00 17.58
C GLY A 352 10.65 -8.59 17.87
N VAL A 353 10.16 -7.82 16.89
CA VAL A 353 9.47 -6.53 17.15
C VAL A 353 8.01 -6.77 17.46
N LEU A 354 7.34 -7.55 16.61
CA LEU A 354 5.95 -7.93 16.75
C LEU A 354 5.88 -9.34 17.31
N ASP A 355 5.06 -9.54 18.34
CA ASP A 355 4.77 -10.88 18.82
C ASP A 355 4.05 -11.65 17.69
N ALA A 356 4.35 -12.94 17.53
CA ALA A 356 3.70 -13.79 16.52
C ALA A 356 2.19 -13.58 16.60
N PRO A 357 1.47 -13.49 15.47
CA PRO A 357 0.05 -13.20 15.51
C PRO A 357 -0.60 -14.27 16.38
N THR A 358 -1.02 -13.87 17.58
CA THR A 358 -2.00 -14.64 18.31
C THR A 358 -3.12 -14.74 17.31
N SER A 359 -3.51 -15.95 16.94
CA SER A 359 -4.68 -16.24 16.12
C SER A 359 -5.88 -15.61 16.81
N THR A 360 -6.03 -14.31 16.63
CA THR A 360 -7.15 -13.53 17.08
C THR A 360 -8.19 -13.90 16.08
N ASN A 361 -8.92 -14.94 16.49
CA ASN A 361 -10.24 -15.32 16.04
C ASN A 361 -10.81 -14.18 15.19
N ARG A 362 -11.01 -14.41 13.89
CA ARG A 362 -11.78 -13.52 13.02
C ARG A 362 -13.15 -13.37 13.65
N SER A 363 -13.24 -12.47 14.62
CA SER A 363 -14.48 -12.00 15.18
C SER A 363 -15.07 -11.21 14.04
N ARG A 364 -15.98 -11.88 13.33
CA ARG A 364 -17.04 -11.25 12.55
C ARG A 364 -17.31 -9.89 13.16
N VAL A 365 -17.10 -8.85 12.38
CA VAL A 365 -17.62 -7.51 12.64
C VAL A 365 -19.09 -7.68 13.01
N LYS A 366 -19.38 -7.69 14.32
CA LYS A 366 -20.73 -7.50 14.83
C LYS A 366 -20.90 -6.00 14.78
N SER A 367 -21.72 -5.54 13.84
CA SER A 367 -22.36 -4.23 13.92
C SER A 367 -22.89 -4.05 15.35
N SER A 368 -22.45 -2.98 16.00
CA SER A 368 -22.86 -2.62 17.36
C SER A 368 -24.38 -2.56 17.46
N ALA A 369 -24.97 -3.48 18.22
CA ALA A 369 -26.31 -3.31 18.76
C ALA A 369 -26.23 -2.24 19.87
N PHE A 370 -27.12 -1.26 19.82
CA PHE A 370 -27.32 -0.28 20.89
C PHE A 370 -27.72 -0.98 22.20
N PRO A 371 -27.30 -0.46 23.37
CA PRO A 371 -27.67 -1.03 24.66
C PRO A 371 -29.16 -0.78 24.96
N PRO A 372 -29.82 -1.66 25.74
CA PRO A 372 -31.21 -1.45 26.14
C PRO A 372 -31.26 -0.54 27.36
N THR A 373 -32.15 0.44 27.38
CA THR A 373 -32.75 1.01 28.61
C THR A 373 -33.76 2.11 28.25
N PRO A 374 -34.75 2.38 29.12
CA PRO A 374 -35.61 1.49 29.92
C PRO A 374 -36.97 1.24 29.25
#